data_AF-D4S0Y5-F1
#
_entry.id   AF-D4S0Y5-F1
#
_cell.length_a   1.000
_cell.length_b   1.000
_cell.length_c   1.000
_cell.angle_alpha   90.00
_cell.angle_beta   90.00
_cell.angle_gamma   90.00
#
_symmetry.space_group_name_H-M   'P 1'
#
loop_
_entity.id
_entity.type
_entity.pdbx_description
1 polymer ?
#
loop_
_entity_poly.entity_id
_entity_poly.type
_entity_poly.pdbx_seq_one_letter_code
_entity_poly.pdbx_strand_id
1 'polypeptide(L)'
;MAKKLVAYFSAEGTTRKKAEIIAEAGNCQLYEIKPKVPYTKDDLNWMNKKSRSSIEMADKKIRPEIEDSDIDVESFDEIILGA
;
A
#
# COMPACT_ATOMS: atom_id res chain seq x y z
N MET A 1 -9.41 24.63 -2.01
CA MET A 1 -9.12 23.66 -0.94
C MET A 1 -8.01 22.75 -1.44
N ALA A 2 -7.07 22.37 -0.59
CA ALA A 2 -5.99 21.45 -0.98
C ALA A 2 -6.57 20.06 -1.28
N LYS A 3 -6.17 19.45 -2.40
CA LYS A 3 -6.50 18.07 -2.77
C LYS A 3 -5.56 17.14 -2.03
N LYS A 4 -6.12 16.24 -1.23
CA LYS A 4 -5.37 15.32 -0.38
C LYS A 4 -5.68 13.87 -0.73
N LEU A 5 -4.65 13.05 -0.74
CA LEU A 5 -4.73 11.61 -1.02
C LEU A 5 -4.19 10.81 0.16
N VAL A 6 -4.89 9.74 0.52
CA VAL A 6 -4.35 8.66 1.36
C VAL A 6 -4.16 7.46 0.44
N ALA A 7 -2.91 7.18 0.09
CA ALA A 7 -2.52 5.99 -0.67
C ALA A 7 -1.98 4.93 0.30
N TYR A 8 -2.48 3.69 0.23
CA TYR A 8 -2.09 2.66 1.19
C TYR A 8 -1.90 1.28 0.59
N PHE A 9 -0.95 0.51 1.11
CA PHE A 9 -0.85 -0.93 0.92
C PHE A 9 -1.37 -1.66 2.17
N SER A 10 -2.09 -2.77 2.02
CA SER A 10 -2.49 -3.59 3.16
C SER A 10 -2.64 -5.06 2.79
N ALA A 11 -1.75 -5.91 3.30
CA ALA A 11 -1.81 -7.35 3.03
C ALA A 11 -2.92 -8.06 3.84
N GLU A 12 -3.13 -7.68 5.10
CA GLU A 12 -4.10 -8.31 6.01
C GLU A 12 -5.23 -7.37 6.47
N GLY A 13 -5.28 -6.14 5.93
CA GLY A 13 -6.37 -5.18 6.17
C GLY A 13 -6.23 -4.27 7.40
N THR A 14 -5.18 -4.42 8.22
CA THR A 14 -4.94 -3.52 9.37
C THR A 14 -4.66 -2.08 8.91
N THR A 15 -3.80 -1.91 7.93
CA THR A 15 -3.45 -0.59 7.36
C THR A 15 -4.65 0.01 6.62
N ARG A 16 -5.44 -0.81 5.91
CA ARG A 16 -6.67 -0.37 5.25
C ARG A 16 -7.62 0.34 6.22
N LYS A 17 -7.92 -0.27 7.36
CA LYS A 17 -8.82 0.32 8.38
C LYS A 17 -8.31 1.67 8.87
N LYS A 18 -7.00 1.82 9.07
CA LYS A 18 -6.40 3.10 9.48
C LYS A 18 -6.46 4.13 8.36
N ALA A 19 -6.20 3.73 7.12
CA ALA A 19 -6.26 4.61 5.96
C ALA A 19 -7.69 5.14 5.73
N GLU A 20 -8.71 4.30 5.90
CA GLU A 20 -10.12 4.69 5.85
C GLU A 20 -10.46 5.75 6.90
N ILE A 21 -10.02 5.56 8.16
CA ILE A 21 -10.21 6.53 9.25
C ILE A 21 -9.52 7.88 8.94
N ILE A 22 -8.28 7.83 8.44
CA ILE A 22 -7.52 9.05 8.10
C ILE A 22 -8.17 9.79 6.93
N ALA A 23 -8.63 9.07 5.91
CA ALA A 23 -9.29 9.66 4.76
C ALA A 23 -10.61 10.34 5.15
N GLU A 24 -11.40 9.69 6.01
CA GLU A 24 -12.64 10.26 6.55
C GLU A 24 -12.38 11.52 7.38
N ALA A 25 -11.44 11.45 8.33
CA ALA A 25 -11.11 12.59 9.20
C ALA A 25 -10.48 13.78 8.43
N GLY A 26 -9.71 13.47 7.38
CA GLY A 26 -8.97 14.46 6.59
C GLY A 26 -9.74 14.99 5.37
N ASN A 27 -10.92 14.44 5.06
CA ASN A 27 -11.63 14.61 3.79
C ASN A 27 -10.70 14.38 2.58
N CYS A 28 -9.95 13.28 2.62
CA CYS A 28 -9.00 12.90 1.59
C CYS A 28 -9.61 11.86 0.65
N GLN A 29 -9.15 11.83 -0.60
CA GLN A 29 -9.38 10.68 -1.46
C GLN A 29 -8.61 9.47 -0.90
N LEU A 30 -9.16 8.28 -1.05
CA LEU A 30 -8.54 7.04 -0.63
C LEU A 30 -8.14 6.22 -1.86
N TYR A 31 -6.92 5.71 -1.87
CA TYR A 31 -6.38 4.88 -2.95
C TYR A 31 -5.64 3.67 -2.39
N GLU A 32 -5.97 2.48 -2.88
CA GLU A 32 -5.30 1.24 -2.49
C GLU A 32 -4.21 0.90 -3.50
N ILE A 33 -2.97 0.78 -3.02
CA ILE A 33 -1.83 0.28 -3.77
C ILE A 33 -1.95 -1.24 -3.81
N LYS A 34 -2.57 -1.75 -4.89
CA LYS A 34 -2.77 -3.19 -5.07
C LYS A 34 -1.56 -3.81 -5.72
N PRO A 35 -0.97 -4.86 -5.13
CA PRO A 35 0.05 -5.65 -5.81
C PRO A 35 -0.61 -6.43 -6.96
N LYS A 36 0.05 -6.49 -8.11
CA LYS A 36 -0.41 -7.28 -9.26
C LYS A 36 -0.58 -8.76 -8.94
N VAL A 37 0.26 -9.26 -8.02
CA VAL A 37 0.11 -10.59 -7.42
C VAL A 37 -0.20 -10.43 -5.93
N PRO A 38 -1.43 -10.74 -5.48
CA PRO A 38 -1.83 -10.66 -4.08
C PRO A 38 -0.91 -11.48 -3.16
N TYR A 39 -0.66 -10.97 -1.95
CA TYR A 39 0.11 -11.70 -0.93
C TYR A 39 -0.73 -12.80 -0.29
N THR A 40 -0.17 -14.00 -0.23
CA THR A 40 -0.76 -15.12 0.49
C THR A 40 -0.26 -15.18 1.94
N LYS A 41 -0.88 -16.03 2.77
CA LYS A 41 -0.39 -16.27 4.14
C LYS A 41 1.02 -16.83 4.17
N ASP A 42 1.37 -17.68 3.22
CA ASP A 42 2.72 -18.26 3.12
C ASP A 42 3.76 -17.21 2.71
N ASP A 43 3.36 -16.27 1.84
CA ASP A 43 4.20 -15.13 1.47
C ASP A 43 4.51 -14.22 2.66
N LEU A 44 3.57 -14.05 3.58
CA LEU A 44 3.67 -13.19 4.76
C LEU A 44 4.30 -13.89 5.97
N ASN A 45 4.66 -15.17 5.85
CA ASN A 45 5.28 -15.91 6.93
C ASN A 45 6.74 -15.46 7.14
N TRP A 46 6.95 -14.49 8.03
CA TRP A 46 8.25 -13.92 8.37
C TRP A 46 9.20 -14.91 9.07
N MET A 47 8.69 -16.01 9.64
CA MET A 47 9.54 -17.07 10.21
C MET A 47 10.19 -17.93 9.12
N ASN A 48 9.58 -17.98 7.93
CA ASN A 48 10.14 -18.66 6.78
C ASN A 48 11.05 -17.71 6.00
N LYS A 49 12.37 -17.88 6.09
CA LYS A 49 13.35 -17.07 5.33
C LYS A 49 13.22 -17.15 3.80
N LYS A 50 12.46 -18.11 3.29
CA LYS A 50 12.16 -18.28 1.87
C LYS A 50 10.77 -17.74 1.49
N SER A 51 10.01 -17.17 2.42
CA SER A 51 8.76 -16.51 2.09
C SER A 51 9.03 -15.29 1.21
N ARG A 52 8.06 -14.94 0.37
CA ARG A 52 8.15 -13.78 -0.51
C ARG A 52 8.47 -12.50 0.27
N SER A 53 7.79 -12.24 1.39
CA SER A 53 8.07 -11.08 2.25
C SER A 53 9.51 -11.09 2.79
N SER A 54 10.04 -12.24 3.21
CA SER A 54 11.43 -12.32 3.70
C SER A 54 12.46 -12.04 2.61
N ILE A 55 12.23 -12.55 1.40
CA ILE A 55 13.12 -12.34 0.24
C ILE A 55 13.06 -10.86 -0.21
N GLU A 56 11.86 -10.31 -0.37
CA GLU A 56 11.63 -8.91 -0.74
C GLU A 56 12.28 -7.93 0.24
N MET A 57 12.17 -8.19 1.54
CA MET A 57 12.76 -7.32 2.57
C MET A 57 14.28 -7.48 2.70
N ALA A 58 14.84 -8.65 2.35
CA ALA A 58 16.28 -8.88 2.36
C ALA A 58 16.98 -8.21 1.16
N ASP A 59 16.34 -8.22 -0.01
CA ASP A 59 16.88 -7.58 -1.22
C ASP A 59 16.19 -6.25 -1.53
N LYS A 60 16.88 -5.15 -1.19
CA LYS A 60 16.43 -3.77 -1.41
C LYS A 60 16.23 -3.40 -2.89
N LYS A 61 16.61 -4.24 -3.85
CA LYS A 61 16.39 -4.01 -5.29
C LYS A 61 15.01 -4.48 -5.74
N ILE A 62 14.33 -5.33 -4.98
CA ILE A 62 13.03 -5.87 -5.38
C ILE A 62 11.96 -4.77 -5.33
N ARG A 63 11.18 -4.67 -6.40
CA ARG A 63 10.04 -3.77 -6.55
C ARG A 63 8.86 -4.61 -7.04
N PRO A 64 7.99 -5.11 -6.14
CA PRO A 64 6.81 -5.86 -6.56
C PRO A 64 5.96 -5.04 -7.53
N GLU A 65 5.51 -5.67 -8.61
CA GLU A 65 4.60 -5.03 -9.54
C GLU A 65 3.29 -4.67 -8.84
N ILE A 66 2.82 -3.44 -9.09
CA ILE A 66 1.49 -2.98 -8.69
C ILE A 66 0.54 -3.11 -9.87
N GLU A 67 -0.76 -3.23 -9.62
CA GLU A 67 -1.76 -3.12 -10.67
C GLU A 67 -1.65 -1.74 -11.34
N ASP A 68 -1.82 -1.68 -12.66
CA ASP A 68 -1.84 -0.42 -13.39
C ASP A 68 -2.95 0.47 -12.82
N SER A 69 -2.63 1.74 -12.61
CA SER A 69 -3.56 2.68 -12.01
C SER A 69 -3.57 4.00 -12.74
N ASP A 70 -4.77 4.48 -13.05
CA ASP A 70 -5.00 5.77 -13.68
C ASP A 70 -5.05 6.94 -12.67
N ILE A 71 -4.44 6.79 -11.49
CA ILE A 71 -4.45 7.87 -10.50
C ILE A 71 -3.48 8.97 -10.90
N ASP A 72 -4.03 10.16 -11.16
CA ASP A 72 -3.26 11.37 -11.45
C ASP A 72 -2.68 11.95 -10.16
N VAL A 73 -1.53 11.42 -9.75
CA VAL A 73 -0.82 11.81 -8.53
C VAL A 73 -0.36 13.26 -8.53
N GLU A 74 -0.13 13.86 -9.70
CA GLU A 74 0.33 15.24 -9.84
C GLU A 74 -0.77 16.25 -9.45
N SER A 75 -2.03 15.81 -9.46
CA SER A 75 -3.17 16.66 -9.12
C SER A 75 -3.38 16.87 -7.61
N PHE A 76 -2.63 16.18 -6.75
CA PHE A 76 -2.76 16.28 -5.29
C PHE A 76 -1.66 17.16 -4.67
N ASP A 77 -2.06 17.98 -3.70
CA ASP A 77 -1.15 18.85 -2.95
C ASP A 77 -0.45 18.10 -1.80
N GLU A 78 -1.10 17.08 -1.24
CA GLU A 78 -0.58 16.26 -0.15
C GLU A 78 -0.95 14.79 -0.36
N ILE A 79 0.03 13.91 -0.16
CA ILE A 79 -0.15 12.46 -0.23
C ILE A 79 0.35 11.84 1.07
N ILE A 80 -0.56 11.19 1.80
CA ILE A 80 -0.27 10.34 2.95
C ILE A 80 -0.07 8.92 2.44
N LEU A 81 1.11 8.35 2.70
CA LEU A 81 1.46 6.98 2.32
C LEU A 81 1.39 6.04 3.52
N GLY A 82 0.53 5.02 3.44
CA GLY A 82 0.40 3.95 4.45
C GLY A 82 0.93 2.61 3.96
N ALA A 83 1.63 1.87 4.83
CA ALA A 83 2.04 0.49 4.61
C ALA A 83 1.89 -0.28 5.93
#